data_AF-A0A830B6J0-F1
#
_entry.id   AF-A0A830B6J0-F1
#
_cell.length_a   1.000
_cell.length_b   1.000
_cell.length_c   1.000
_cell.angle_alpha   90.00
_cell.angle_beta   90.00
_cell.angle_gamma   90.00
#
_symmetry.space_group_name_H-M   'P 1'
#
loop_
_entity.id
_entity.type
_entity.pdbx_description
1 polymer ?
#
loop_
_entity_poly.entity_id
_entity_poly.type
_entity_poly.pdbx_seq_one_letter_code
_entity_poly.pdbx_strand_id
1 'polypeptide(L)' 'MWNLWSEYWARQYLGQQTYLRVYTASTSLRDEYPIPKNALLCGRASGRRTHPL' A
#
# COMPACT_ATOMS: atom_id res chain seq x y z
N MET A 1 -1.63 -2.87 3.85
CA MET A 1 -0.17 -2.94 3.55
C MET A 1 0.56 -2.07 4.56
N TRP A 2 1.67 -2.53 5.12
CA TRP A 2 2.41 -1.87 6.18
C TRP A 2 3.85 -1.68 5.76
N ASN A 3 4.40 -0.53 6.09
CA ASN A 3 5.76 -0.20 5.76
C ASN A 3 6.64 -0.29 7.00
N LEU A 4 7.66 -1.14 6.97
CA LEU A 4 8.57 -1.31 8.10
C LEU A 4 9.95 -0.80 7.72
N TRP A 5 10.38 0.24 8.42
CA TRP A 5 11.63 0.95 8.17
C TRP A 5 12.43 1.10 9.45
N SER A 6 13.76 1.12 9.32
CA SER A 6 14.65 1.52 10.41
C SER A 6 14.66 3.05 10.55
N GLU A 7 14.66 3.56 11.76
CA GLU A 7 14.80 5.01 12.03
C GLU A 7 16.19 5.56 11.62
N TYR A 8 17.18 4.69 11.45
CA TYR A 8 18.51 5.08 11.01
C TYR A 8 18.53 5.38 9.51
N TRP A 9 18.69 6.66 9.18
CA TRP A 9 18.61 7.19 7.82
C TRP A 9 19.52 6.50 6.80
N ALA A 10 20.78 6.18 7.14
CA ALA A 10 21.69 5.60 6.15
C ALA A 10 21.22 4.21 5.67
N ARG A 11 20.50 3.45 6.51
CA ARG A 11 19.89 2.17 6.11
C ARG A 11 18.69 2.37 5.18
N GLN A 12 17.92 3.45 5.36
CA GLN A 12 16.84 3.81 4.44
C GLN A 12 17.38 4.18 3.05
N TYR A 13 18.47 4.97 2.99
CA TYR A 13 19.12 5.35 1.71
C TYR A 13 19.69 4.14 0.96
N LEU A 14 20.16 3.12 1.69
CA LEU A 14 20.61 1.85 1.11
C LEU A 14 19.44 0.93 0.72
N GLY A 15 18.19 1.34 0.95
CA GLY A 15 17.00 0.57 0.59
C GLY A 15 16.65 -0.58 1.53
N GLN A 16 17.15 -0.57 2.77
CA GLN A 16 16.76 -1.56 3.78
C GLN A 16 15.36 -1.26 4.31
N GLN A 17 14.36 -1.66 3.55
CA GLN A 17 12.94 -1.42 3.82
C GLN A 17 12.13 -2.66 3.45
N THR A 18 11.09 -2.99 4.22
CA THR A 18 10.23 -4.14 3.92
C THR A 18 8.76 -3.74 3.99
N TYR A 19 7.97 -4.29 3.07
CA TYR A 19 6.53 -4.14 3.08
C TYR A 19 5.88 -5.42 3.57
N LEU A 20 5.00 -5.29 4.56
CA LEU A 20 4.22 -6.38 5.11
C LEU A 20 2.77 -6.28 4.63
N ARG A 21 2.19 -7.42 4.23
CA ARG A 21 0.76 -7.54 3.97
C ARG A 21 0.18 -8.62 4.87
N VAL A 22 -0.85 -8.25 5.63
CA VAL A 22 -1.66 -9.20 6.38
C VAL A 22 -2.79 -9.64 5.46
N TYR A 23 -2.93 -10.95 5.24
CA TYR A 23 -4.00 -11.49 4.40
C TYR A 23 -5.22 -11.79 5.25
N THR A 24 -6.39 -11.38 4.77
CA THR A 24 -7.68 -11.76 5.33
C THR A 24 -8.37 -12.75 4.41
N ALA A 25 -9.15 -13.67 4.98
CA ALA A 25 -9.91 -14.64 4.19
C ALA A 25 -11.07 -14.00 3.42
N SER A 26 -11.59 -12.87 3.89
CA SER A 26 -12.66 -12.10 3.27
C SER A 26 -12.19 -10.69 2.91
N THR A 27 -12.56 -10.22 1.71
CA THR A 27 -12.46 -8.81 1.33
C THR A 27 -13.65 -8.04 1.91
N SER A 28 -13.58 -7.74 3.21
CA SER A 28 -14.55 -6.89 3.91
C SER A 28 -14.05 -5.46 3.98
N LEU A 29 -14.95 -4.48 3.81
CA LEU A 29 -14.66 -3.05 3.99
C LEU A 29 -14.24 -2.70 5.42
N ARG A 30 -14.53 -3.58 6.39
CA ARG A 30 -14.06 -3.43 7.78
C ARG A 30 -12.57 -3.73 7.93
N ASP A 31 -12.03 -4.59 7.06
CA ASP A 31 -10.67 -5.09 7.16
C ASP A 31 -9.71 -4.25 6.31
N GLU A 32 -10.04 -4.06 5.03
CA GLU A 32 -9.26 -3.23 4.11
C GLU A 32 -10.17 -2.28 3.33
N TYR A 33 -9.88 -0.98 3.41
CA TYR A 33 -10.55 0.04 2.61
C TYR A 33 -10.07 -0.02 1.16
N PRO A 34 -10.95 0.23 0.17
CA PRO A 34 -10.54 0.33 -1.21
C PRO A 34 -9.73 1.60 -1.47
N ILE A 35 -9.02 1.60 -2.60
CA ILE A 35 -8.21 2.75 -3.02
C ILE A 35 -9.11 3.97 -3.26
N PRO A 36 -8.83 5.12 -2.62
CA PRO A 36 -9.66 6.32 -2.76
C PRO A 36 -9.52 6.95 -4.16
N LYS A 37 -10.54 7.70 -4.62
CA LYS A 37 -10.58 8.30 -5.97
C LYS A 37 -9.45 9.29 -6.24
N ASN A 38 -8.96 9.95 -5.20
CA ASN A 38 -7.90 10.96 -5.29
C ASN A 38 -6.48 10.38 -5.16
N ALA A 39 -6.34 9.05 -5.09
CA ALA A 39 -5.03 8.43 -5.07
C ALA A 39 -4.30 8.67 -6.40
N LEU A 40 -3.03 9.05 -6.32
CA LEU A 40 -2.18 9.16 -7.50
C LEU A 40 -1.92 7.76 -8.08
N LEU A 41 -2.27 7.56 -9.36
CA LEU A 41 -2.05 6.29 -10.05
C LEU A 41 -0.70 6.28 -10.74
N CYS A 42 0.17 5.35 -10.36
CA CYS A 42 1.43 5.10 -11.04
C CYS A 42 1.16 4.45 -12.41
N GLY A 43 2.05 4.63 -13.40
CA GLY A 43 1.84 4.22 -14.81
C GLY A 43 1.01 2.94 -15.04
N ARG A 44 1.42 1.79 -14.50
CA ARG A 44 0.71 0.49 -14.67
C ARG A 44 -0.66 0.39 -13.99
N ALA A 45 -0.92 1.25 -13.01
CA ALA A 45 -2.20 1.36 -12.33
C ALA A 45 -3.14 2.36 -13.04
N SER A 46 -2.63 3.20 -13.94
CA SER A 46 -3.44 4.13 -14.72
C SER A 46 -4.47 3.37 -15.56
N GLY A 47 -5.74 3.76 -15.46
CA GLY A 47 -6.86 3.13 -16.18
C GLY A 47 -7.49 1.92 -15.50
N ARG A 48 -6.97 1.45 -14.35
CA ARG A 48 -7.65 0.40 -13.57
C ARG A 48 -8.86 0.99 -12.83
N ARG A 49 -10.03 0.35 -12.96
CA ARG A 49 -11.20 0.68 -12.14
C ARG A 49 -10.96 0.19 -10.71
N THR A 50 -10.80 1.12 -9.79
CA THR A 50 -10.94 0.87 -8.35
C THR A 50 -12.39 1.12 -7.98
N HIS A 51 -12.98 0.32 -7.09
CA HIS A 51 -14.30 0.58 -6.53
C HIS A 51 -14.14 1.61 -5.41
N PRO A 52 -14.50 2.87 -5.63
CA PRO A 52 -14.30 3.89 -4.62
C PRO A 52 -15.44 3.86 -3.62
N LEU A 53 -15.15 4.25 -2.38
CA LEU A 53 -16.17 4.68 -1.42
C LEU A 53 -16.61 6.12 -1.74
#